data_AF-A0A419EG55-F1
#
_entry.id   AF-A0A419EG55-F1
#
_cell.length_a   1.000
_cell.length_b   1.000
_cell.length_c   1.000
_cell.angle_alpha   90.00
_cell.angle_beta   90.00
_cell.angle_gamma   90.00
#
_symmetry.space_group_name_H-M   'P 1'
#
loop_
_entity.id
_entity.type
_entity.pdbx_description
1 polymer ?
#
loop_
_entity_poly.entity_id
_entity_poly.type
_entity_poly.pdbx_seq_one_letter_code
_entity_poly.pdbx_strand_id
1 'polypeptide(L)'
;MNVISIRGGSGLGDAIYVQSVARYLVEQGRRLEVCTSWPDAFRPIKDHVTFAPFRRQNITHLAHYADRRGAVGTTQFEDCCIRAGVPKDIDLRLDWRPLNGGLVQQLLGIRRPIVVVQMPRAPFGRSDGQYTEFAPRWGRVQQAIDLIGRRAFKIMVGSGAPDVKYFGIDLDLSNQTTVSDLIDVGFMARGFIGQCSFIIPLGESFRKPVQLIWSRAGLRSRHEVIRQMTPVKILHRSSSHAVIDDCSDSELRQAVDVFCDQVGCAVAA
;
A
#
# COMPACT_ATOMS: atom_id res chain seq x y z
N MET A 1 4.74 33.05 -8.10
CA MET A 1 5.49 31.78 -7.91
C MET A 1 5.09 30.84 -9.04
N ASN A 2 6.05 30.26 -9.77
CA ASN A 2 5.71 29.27 -10.79
C ASN A 2 5.16 28.01 -10.10
N VAL A 3 3.93 27.63 -10.44
CA VAL A 3 3.33 26.36 -10.02
C VAL A 3 4.03 25.24 -10.78
N ILE A 4 4.53 24.25 -10.05
CA ILE A 4 5.30 23.14 -10.61
C ILE A 4 4.39 21.90 -10.65
N SER A 5 4.34 21.19 -11.78
CA SER A 5 3.50 19.99 -11.90
C SER A 5 4.23 18.72 -11.47
N ILE A 6 3.54 17.82 -10.77
CA ILE A 6 4.06 16.52 -10.32
C ILE A 6 3.08 15.38 -10.62
N ARG A 7 3.60 14.20 -10.97
CA ARG A 7 2.83 12.95 -11.04
C ARG A 7 3.65 11.71 -10.70
N GLY A 8 2.94 10.60 -10.53
CA GLY A 8 3.50 9.25 -10.51
C GLY A 8 2.84 8.37 -11.58
N GLY A 9 2.45 7.16 -11.20
CA GLY A 9 1.54 6.31 -11.96
C GLY A 9 0.09 6.68 -11.68
N SER A 10 -0.86 5.97 -12.30
CA SER A 10 -2.29 6.22 -12.13
C SER A 10 -2.92 5.43 -10.98
N GLY A 11 -2.17 4.55 -10.30
CA GLY A 11 -2.68 3.74 -9.20
C GLY A 11 -2.69 4.49 -7.87
N LEU A 12 -3.54 4.05 -6.95
CA LEU A 12 -3.60 4.62 -5.59
C LEU A 12 -2.26 4.47 -4.86
N GLY A 13 -1.58 3.33 -5.02
CA GLY A 13 -0.27 3.12 -4.41
C GLY A 13 0.78 4.12 -4.92
N ASP A 14 0.75 4.44 -6.21
CA ASP A 14 1.63 5.46 -6.79
C ASP A 14 1.30 6.85 -6.24
N ALA A 15 0.01 7.17 -6.09
CA ALA A 15 -0.42 8.44 -5.52
C ALA A 15 0.06 8.63 -4.08
N ILE A 16 0.12 7.57 -3.27
CA ILE A 16 0.65 7.62 -1.91
C ILE A 16 2.17 7.91 -1.92
N TYR A 17 2.95 7.26 -2.80
CA TYR A 17 4.37 7.61 -2.97
C TYR A 17 4.57 9.06 -3.41
N VAL A 18 3.78 9.51 -4.40
CA VAL A 18 3.82 10.90 -4.88
C VAL A 18 3.47 11.88 -3.78
N GLN A 19 2.54 11.54 -2.88
CA GLN A 19 2.18 12.39 -1.77
C GLN A 19 3.38 12.67 -0.86
N SER A 20 4.21 11.67 -0.54
CA SER A 20 5.40 11.88 0.28
C SER A 20 6.44 12.77 -0.40
N VAL A 21 6.63 12.62 -1.72
CA VAL A 21 7.50 13.50 -2.51
C VAL A 21 6.94 14.92 -2.58
N ALA A 22 5.63 15.06 -2.80
CA ALA A 22 4.94 16.34 -2.85
C ALA A 22 5.00 17.07 -1.50
N ARG A 23 4.84 16.33 -0.38
CA ARG A 23 5.01 16.87 0.97
C ARG A 23 6.39 17.49 1.13
N TYR A 24 7.46 16.77 0.77
CA TYR A 24 8.81 17.31 0.84
C TYR A 24 8.94 18.62 0.04
N LEU A 25 8.46 18.65 -1.21
CA LEU A 25 8.51 19.86 -2.04
C LEU A 25 7.71 21.03 -1.45
N VAL A 26 6.54 20.76 -0.87
CA VAL A 26 5.72 21.77 -0.18
C VAL A 26 6.44 22.31 1.06
N GLU A 27 7.11 21.46 1.83
CA GLU A 27 7.95 21.87 2.98
C GLU A 27 9.12 22.76 2.56
N GLN A 28 9.59 22.62 1.30
CA GLN A 28 10.56 23.54 0.68
C GLN A 28 9.91 24.84 0.13
N GLY A 29 8.66 25.12 0.48
CA GLY A 29 7.93 26.33 0.06
C GLY A 29 7.39 26.29 -1.38
N ARG A 30 7.36 25.12 -2.04
CA ARG A 30 6.82 24.99 -3.40
C ARG A 30 5.29 24.95 -3.39
N ARG A 31 4.69 25.49 -4.45
CA ARG A 31 3.27 25.31 -4.80
C ARG A 31 3.18 24.34 -5.97
N LEU A 32 2.33 23.32 -5.86
CA LEU A 32 2.32 22.22 -6.82
C LEU A 32 0.97 22.08 -7.53
N GLU A 33 1.01 21.68 -8.78
CA GLU A 33 -0.13 21.06 -9.47
C GLU A 33 0.08 19.53 -9.44
N VAL A 34 -0.79 18.81 -8.74
CA VAL A 34 -0.73 17.35 -8.65
C VAL A 34 -1.62 16.75 -9.72
N CYS A 35 -1.01 16.08 -10.70
CA CYS A 35 -1.71 15.37 -11.77
C CYS A 35 -2.01 13.93 -11.35
N THR A 36 -3.19 13.68 -10.80
CA THR A 36 -3.54 12.40 -10.16
C THR A 36 -5.02 12.02 -10.36
N SER A 37 -5.32 10.73 -10.33
CA SER A 37 -6.69 10.21 -10.20
C SER A 37 -7.16 10.11 -8.74
N TRP A 38 -6.27 10.39 -7.79
CA TRP A 38 -6.48 10.15 -6.36
C TRP A 38 -6.21 11.42 -5.54
N PRO A 39 -6.98 12.51 -5.73
CA PRO A 39 -6.75 13.77 -5.03
C PRO A 39 -6.89 13.63 -3.50
N ASP A 40 -7.75 12.72 -3.03
CA ASP A 40 -7.94 12.46 -1.60
C ASP A 40 -6.66 12.07 -0.86
N ALA A 41 -5.72 11.39 -1.51
CA ALA A 41 -4.44 11.05 -0.89
C ALA A 41 -3.63 12.29 -0.45
N PHE A 42 -3.85 13.44 -1.10
CA PHE A 42 -3.10 14.68 -0.88
C PHE A 42 -3.76 15.63 0.12
N ARG A 43 -4.85 15.21 0.78
CA ARG A 43 -5.55 16.02 1.80
C ARG A 43 -4.60 16.68 2.82
N PRO A 44 -3.54 16.01 3.35
CA PRO A 44 -2.64 16.62 4.32
C PRO A 44 -1.94 17.91 3.85
N ILE A 45 -1.77 18.08 2.54
CA ILE A 45 -1.09 19.23 1.93
C ILE A 45 -2.01 20.01 0.98
N LYS A 46 -3.33 19.82 1.10
CA LYS A 46 -4.33 20.37 0.16
C LYS A 46 -4.22 21.88 -0.04
N ASP A 47 -3.85 22.62 1.01
CA ASP A 47 -3.79 24.08 0.97
C ASP A 47 -2.57 24.61 0.19
N HIS A 48 -1.65 23.72 -0.21
CA HIS A 48 -0.44 24.01 -0.95
C HIS A 48 -0.43 23.44 -2.38
N VAL A 49 -1.47 22.71 -2.76
CA VAL A 49 -1.56 22.03 -4.05
C VAL A 49 -2.86 22.35 -4.78
N THR A 50 -2.80 22.37 -6.11
CA THR A 50 -3.96 22.29 -6.98
C THR A 50 -4.01 20.91 -7.63
N PHE A 51 -5.18 20.48 -8.08
CA PHE A 51 -5.36 19.18 -8.72
C PHE A 51 -5.67 19.34 -10.20
N ALA A 52 -5.03 18.51 -11.01
CA ALA A 52 -5.36 18.34 -12.42
C ALA A 52 -5.62 16.85 -12.71
N PRO A 53 -6.44 16.52 -13.74
CA PRO A 53 -6.58 15.15 -14.19
C PRO A 53 -5.23 14.51 -14.50
N PHE A 54 -5.11 13.21 -14.28
CA PHE A 54 -3.89 12.47 -14.60
C PHE A 54 -3.49 12.66 -16.07
N ARG A 55 -2.25 13.09 -16.31
CA ARG A 55 -1.65 13.25 -17.64
C ARG A 55 -0.18 12.87 -17.60
N ARG A 56 0.37 12.37 -18.72
CA ARG A 56 1.77 11.92 -18.78
C ARG A 56 2.73 13.01 -19.26
N GLN A 57 2.24 13.93 -20.09
CA GLN A 57 2.98 14.99 -20.75
C GLN A 57 2.94 16.30 -19.94
N ASN A 58 3.91 17.20 -20.19
CA ASN A 58 4.00 18.52 -19.58
C ASN A 58 4.06 18.47 -18.04
N ILE A 59 4.88 17.55 -17.53
CA ILE A 59 5.10 17.31 -16.09
C ILE A 59 6.50 17.77 -15.73
N THR A 60 6.64 18.62 -14.70
CA THR A 60 7.96 19.03 -14.21
C THR A 60 8.65 17.96 -13.39
N HIS A 61 7.96 17.34 -12.43
CA HIS A 61 8.50 16.27 -11.58
C HIS A 61 7.81 14.94 -11.83
N LEU A 62 8.61 13.92 -12.16
CA LEU A 62 8.15 12.54 -12.30
C LEU A 62 8.54 11.71 -11.07
N ALA A 63 7.63 11.57 -10.11
CA ALA A 63 7.79 10.68 -8.96
C ALA A 63 7.29 9.27 -9.31
N HIS A 64 8.01 8.55 -10.18
CA HIS A 64 7.65 7.20 -10.61
C HIS A 64 8.87 6.31 -10.84
N TYR A 65 8.76 5.06 -10.43
CA TYR A 65 9.85 4.07 -10.43
C TYR A 65 10.02 3.30 -11.74
N ALA A 66 9.12 3.45 -12.72
CA ALA A 66 9.06 2.55 -13.89
C ALA A 66 10.40 2.38 -14.63
N ASP A 67 11.15 3.46 -14.83
CA ASP A 67 12.42 3.47 -15.57
C ASP A 67 13.59 2.93 -14.74
N ARG A 68 13.36 2.65 -13.44
CA ARG A 68 14.37 2.21 -12.47
C ARG A 68 14.03 0.90 -11.79
N ARG A 69 13.02 0.16 -12.28
CA ARG A 69 12.61 -1.14 -11.69
C ARG A 69 13.77 -2.14 -11.53
N GLY A 70 14.70 -2.17 -12.49
CA GLY A 70 15.89 -3.02 -12.44
C GLY A 70 17.10 -2.44 -11.68
N ALA A 71 17.00 -1.22 -11.15
CA ALA A 71 18.11 -0.62 -10.41
C ALA A 71 18.35 -1.36 -9.08
N VAL A 72 19.61 -1.73 -8.82
CA VAL A 72 20.04 -2.41 -7.60
C VAL A 72 20.39 -1.39 -6.51
N GLY A 73 20.18 -1.74 -5.25
CA GLY A 73 20.56 -0.91 -4.10
C GLY A 73 19.63 0.28 -3.84
N THR A 74 18.46 0.31 -4.48
CA THR A 74 17.38 1.24 -4.16
C THR A 74 16.04 0.52 -4.07
N THR A 75 15.15 1.01 -3.22
CA THR A 75 13.74 0.59 -3.19
C THR A 75 12.91 1.36 -4.22
N GLN A 76 11.69 0.91 -4.44
CA GLN A 76 10.75 1.51 -5.38
C GLN A 76 10.42 2.96 -4.99
N PHE A 77 10.29 3.24 -3.68
CA PHE A 77 10.05 4.60 -3.20
C PHE A 77 11.28 5.50 -3.39
N GLU A 78 12.47 5.00 -3.11
CA GLU A 78 13.72 5.75 -3.34
C GLU A 78 13.88 6.09 -4.84
N ASP A 79 13.47 5.19 -5.74
CA ASP A 79 13.45 5.47 -7.18
C ASP A 79 12.44 6.55 -7.56
N CYS A 80 11.27 6.62 -6.91
CA CYS A 80 10.35 7.75 -7.08
C CYS A 80 11.04 9.07 -6.70
N CYS A 81 11.77 9.08 -5.60
CA CYS A 81 12.48 10.26 -5.11
C CYS A 81 13.58 10.70 -6.08
N ILE A 82 14.42 9.75 -6.52
CA ILE A 82 15.49 9.98 -7.50
C ILE A 82 14.90 10.52 -8.81
N ARG A 83 13.81 9.95 -9.32
CA ARG A 83 13.18 10.40 -10.57
C ARG A 83 12.51 11.76 -10.45
N ALA A 84 12.01 12.10 -9.26
CA ALA A 84 11.50 13.43 -8.99
C ALA A 84 12.60 14.48 -8.78
N GLY A 85 13.88 14.08 -8.66
CA GLY A 85 14.99 14.99 -8.41
C GLY A 85 15.03 15.51 -6.98
N VAL A 86 14.52 14.73 -6.02
CA VAL A 86 14.60 15.02 -4.58
C VAL A 86 15.55 14.01 -3.89
N PRO A 87 16.01 14.28 -2.65
CA PRO A 87 16.85 13.32 -1.93
C PRO A 87 16.17 11.95 -1.84
N LYS A 88 16.95 10.88 -2.01
CA LYS A 88 16.40 9.51 -2.05
C LYS A 88 15.88 9.02 -0.69
N ASP A 89 16.36 9.64 0.38
CA ASP A 89 16.17 9.30 1.79
C ASP A 89 15.09 10.14 2.48
N ILE A 90 14.26 10.87 1.72
CA ILE A 90 13.08 11.52 2.30
C ILE A 90 12.18 10.47 2.96
N ASP A 91 11.47 10.86 4.01
CA ASP A 91 10.62 9.93 4.75
C ASP A 91 9.33 9.60 3.96
N LEU A 92 9.10 8.30 3.69
CA LEU A 92 7.82 7.77 3.22
C LEU A 92 6.78 7.93 4.33
N ARG A 93 6.01 9.03 4.27
CA ARG A 93 5.13 9.45 5.36
C ARG A 93 3.90 10.15 4.82
N LEU A 94 2.75 9.76 5.39
CA LEU A 94 1.47 10.43 5.16
C LEU A 94 1.00 11.07 6.47
N ASP A 95 0.98 12.40 6.53
CA ASP A 95 0.55 13.19 7.71
C ASP A 95 -0.97 13.27 7.81
N TRP A 96 -1.61 12.10 7.92
CA TRP A 96 -3.05 11.99 7.86
C TRP A 96 -3.73 12.42 9.16
N ARG A 97 -4.87 13.10 9.02
CA ARG A 97 -5.81 13.34 10.10
C ARG A 97 -7.13 12.69 9.71
N PRO A 98 -7.68 11.79 10.56
CA PRO A 98 -8.92 11.11 10.22
C PRO A 98 -10.07 12.07 9.92
N LEU A 99 -10.90 11.71 8.93
CA LEU A 99 -11.94 12.60 8.41
C LEU A 99 -13.35 12.12 8.79
N ASN A 100 -13.58 10.81 8.72
CA ASN A 100 -14.86 10.20 9.05
C ASN A 100 -14.93 9.92 10.56
N GLY A 101 -15.40 10.91 11.32
CA GLY A 101 -15.52 10.80 12.77
C GLY A 101 -16.37 9.61 13.22
N GLY A 102 -17.46 9.28 12.51
CA GLY A 102 -18.32 8.13 12.85
C GLY A 102 -17.58 6.80 12.71
N LEU A 103 -16.90 6.60 11.58
CA LEU A 103 -16.06 5.43 11.36
C LEU A 103 -14.95 5.34 12.39
N VAL A 104 -14.25 6.44 12.67
CA VAL A 104 -13.16 6.48 13.67
C VAL A 104 -13.68 6.10 15.06
N GLN A 105 -14.82 6.61 15.50
CA GLN A 105 -15.43 6.24 16.78
C GLN A 105 -15.79 4.75 16.83
N GLN A 106 -16.35 4.21 15.74
CA GLN A 106 -16.61 2.76 15.64
C GLN A 106 -15.30 1.95 15.79
N LEU A 107 -14.23 2.38 15.15
CA LEU A 107 -12.93 1.69 15.22
C LEU A 107 -12.26 1.82 16.59
N LEU A 108 -12.38 2.97 17.26
CA LEU A 108 -11.86 3.19 18.62
C LEU A 108 -12.52 2.28 19.67
N GLY A 109 -13.77 1.86 19.43
CA GLY A 109 -14.47 0.91 20.29
C GLY A 109 -13.92 -0.53 20.23
N ILE A 110 -13.06 -0.84 19.25
CA ILE A 110 -12.50 -2.19 19.06
C ILE A 110 -11.34 -2.41 20.03
N ARG A 111 -11.46 -3.42 20.90
CA ARG A 111 -10.44 -3.76 21.91
C ARG A 111 -9.24 -4.54 21.36
N ARG A 112 -9.42 -5.30 20.28
CA ARG A 112 -8.35 -6.08 19.64
C ARG A 112 -7.56 -5.18 18.68
N PRO A 113 -6.27 -5.47 18.42
CA PRO A 113 -5.53 -4.75 17.39
C PRO A 113 -6.24 -4.90 16.04
N ILE A 114 -6.39 -3.79 15.32
CA ILE A 114 -7.03 -3.77 14.01
C ILE A 114 -5.99 -4.16 12.96
N VAL A 115 -6.28 -5.19 12.16
CA VAL A 115 -5.48 -5.58 11.00
C VAL A 115 -6.30 -5.34 9.74
N VAL A 116 -5.73 -4.60 8.79
CA VAL A 116 -6.35 -4.40 7.49
C VAL A 116 -6.01 -5.57 6.58
N VAL A 117 -7.03 -6.17 5.97
CA VAL A 117 -6.91 -7.24 5.00
C VAL A 117 -7.23 -6.68 3.62
N GLN A 118 -6.33 -6.85 2.67
CA GLN A 118 -6.61 -6.50 1.28
C GLN A 118 -7.63 -7.49 0.68
N MET A 119 -8.70 -6.97 0.07
CA MET A 119 -9.63 -7.77 -0.71
C MET A 119 -8.90 -8.53 -1.84
N PRO A 120 -9.19 -9.83 -2.05
CA PRO A 120 -8.54 -10.64 -3.09
C PRO A 120 -9.00 -10.16 -4.47
N ARG A 121 -8.08 -9.57 -5.21
CA ARG A 121 -8.35 -9.11 -6.57
C ARG A 121 -7.07 -9.08 -7.39
N ALA A 122 -7.20 -9.36 -8.68
CA ALA A 122 -6.15 -9.22 -9.66
C ALA A 122 -5.43 -7.86 -9.51
N PRO A 123 -4.09 -7.85 -9.38
CA PRO A 123 -3.33 -6.63 -9.20
C PRO A 123 -3.55 -5.61 -10.32
N PHE A 124 -3.36 -4.32 -9.98
CA PHE A 124 -3.42 -3.18 -10.91
C PHE A 124 -4.77 -2.93 -11.61
N GLY A 125 -5.81 -3.71 -11.30
CA GLY A 125 -7.18 -3.44 -11.76
C GLY A 125 -7.34 -3.43 -13.29
N ARG A 126 -6.50 -4.17 -14.01
CA ARG A 126 -6.50 -4.20 -15.47
C ARG A 126 -7.51 -5.21 -16.01
N SER A 127 -8.29 -4.81 -17.01
CA SER A 127 -9.26 -5.69 -17.69
C SER A 127 -8.62 -6.58 -18.76
N ASP A 128 -7.37 -6.33 -19.13
CA ASP A 128 -6.64 -7.07 -20.18
C ASP A 128 -5.85 -8.27 -19.65
N GLY A 129 -5.99 -8.60 -18.36
CA GLY A 129 -5.33 -9.74 -17.73
C GLY A 129 -3.81 -9.60 -17.57
N GLN A 130 -3.22 -8.47 -17.97
CA GLN A 130 -1.80 -8.22 -17.72
C GLN A 130 -1.54 -8.12 -16.22
N TYR A 131 -0.37 -8.60 -15.79
CA TYR A 131 0.08 -8.56 -14.40
C TYR A 131 -0.73 -9.44 -13.44
N THR A 132 -1.50 -10.38 -13.97
CA THR A 132 -2.16 -11.43 -13.16
C THR A 132 -1.14 -12.32 -12.46
N GLU A 133 0.10 -12.42 -12.96
CA GLU A 133 1.16 -13.18 -12.28
C GLU A 133 1.59 -12.57 -10.94
N PHE A 134 1.16 -11.34 -10.61
CA PHE A 134 1.37 -10.78 -9.27
C PHE A 134 0.38 -11.31 -8.24
N ALA A 135 -0.74 -11.90 -8.67
CA ALA A 135 -1.66 -12.55 -7.76
C ALA A 135 -0.96 -13.77 -7.13
N PRO A 136 -0.88 -13.86 -5.79
CA PRO A 136 -0.40 -15.05 -5.13
C PRO A 136 -1.49 -16.13 -5.17
N ARG A 137 -1.13 -17.34 -4.75
CA ARG A 137 -2.12 -18.36 -4.39
C ARG A 137 -3.02 -17.83 -3.27
N TRP A 138 -4.27 -17.53 -3.60
CA TRP A 138 -5.24 -16.95 -2.65
C TRP A 138 -5.43 -17.79 -1.38
N GLY A 139 -5.33 -19.11 -1.49
CA GLY A 139 -5.38 -20.01 -0.33
C GLY A 139 -4.29 -19.75 0.72
N ARG A 140 -3.12 -19.25 0.31
CA ARG A 140 -2.05 -18.86 1.26
C ARG A 140 -2.35 -17.57 1.99
N VAL A 141 -3.04 -16.64 1.34
CA VAL A 141 -3.54 -15.43 2.01
C VAL A 141 -4.63 -15.79 3.01
N GLN A 142 -5.57 -16.68 2.63
CA GLN A 142 -6.58 -17.21 3.56
C GLN A 142 -5.93 -17.90 4.76
N GLN A 143 -4.96 -18.78 4.54
CA GLN A 143 -4.25 -19.46 5.63
C GLN A 143 -3.55 -18.47 6.56
N ALA A 144 -2.99 -17.38 6.03
CA ALA A 144 -2.40 -16.33 6.85
C ALA A 144 -3.45 -15.59 7.70
N ILE A 145 -4.64 -15.31 7.13
CA ILE A 145 -5.80 -14.77 7.86
C ILE A 145 -6.24 -15.72 8.98
N ASP A 146 -6.30 -17.01 8.70
CA ASP A 146 -6.69 -18.05 9.67
C ASP A 146 -5.66 -18.16 10.81
N LEU A 147 -4.37 -18.07 10.48
CA LEU A 147 -3.29 -18.07 11.46
C LEU A 147 -3.36 -16.86 12.39
N ILE A 148 -3.68 -15.66 11.88
CA ILE A 148 -3.95 -14.49 12.75
C ILE A 148 -5.11 -14.82 13.71
N GLY A 149 -6.17 -15.43 13.18
CA GLY A 149 -7.28 -15.96 13.95
C GLY A 149 -7.98 -14.87 14.78
N ARG A 150 -8.29 -15.17 16.04
CA ARG A 150 -8.97 -14.24 16.96
C ARG A 150 -8.05 -13.19 17.57
N ARG A 151 -6.73 -13.28 17.37
CA ARG A 151 -5.73 -12.38 17.98
C ARG A 151 -5.86 -10.92 17.53
N ALA A 152 -6.46 -10.68 16.35
CA ALA A 152 -6.75 -9.35 15.81
C ALA A 152 -8.18 -9.22 15.31
N PHE A 153 -8.68 -7.99 15.25
CA PHE A 153 -9.90 -7.61 14.54
C PHE A 153 -9.54 -7.30 13.09
N LYS A 154 -10.12 -8.04 12.13
CA LYS A 154 -9.72 -8.01 10.73
C LYS A 154 -10.74 -7.23 9.92
N ILE A 155 -10.27 -6.16 9.29
CA ILE A 155 -11.10 -5.29 8.44
C ILE A 155 -10.68 -5.49 6.99
N MET A 156 -11.58 -6.01 6.16
CA MET A 156 -11.29 -6.14 4.73
C MET A 156 -11.61 -4.85 4.00
N VAL A 157 -10.69 -4.42 3.13
CA VAL A 157 -10.83 -3.21 2.31
C VAL A 157 -10.43 -3.49 0.86
N GLY A 158 -11.09 -2.78 -0.05
CA GLY A 158 -10.82 -2.88 -1.49
C GLY A 158 -12.01 -2.40 -2.31
N SER A 159 -11.82 -2.37 -3.63
CA SER A 159 -12.88 -2.02 -4.58
C SER A 159 -12.82 -2.93 -5.81
N GLY A 160 -13.99 -3.22 -6.37
CA GLY A 160 -14.21 -4.15 -7.47
C GLY A 160 -14.82 -5.48 -7.04
N ALA A 161 -15.01 -6.37 -8.01
CA ALA A 161 -15.38 -7.76 -7.74
C ALA A 161 -14.15 -8.51 -7.19
N PRO A 162 -14.31 -9.27 -6.09
CA PRO A 162 -13.25 -10.12 -5.58
C PRO A 162 -13.08 -11.39 -6.43
N ASP A 163 -11.85 -11.88 -6.57
CA ASP A 163 -11.56 -13.13 -7.31
C ASP A 163 -11.93 -14.38 -6.52
N VAL A 164 -11.84 -14.30 -5.18
CA VAL A 164 -12.26 -15.35 -4.26
C VAL A 164 -12.92 -14.74 -3.02
N LYS A 165 -13.60 -15.54 -2.22
CA LYS A 165 -14.09 -15.11 -0.91
C LYS A 165 -13.06 -15.45 0.17
N TYR A 166 -12.71 -14.47 1.00
CA TYR A 166 -12.02 -14.74 2.26
C TYR A 166 -13.01 -14.95 3.40
N PHE A 167 -12.59 -15.78 4.37
CA PHE A 167 -13.31 -16.08 5.60
C PHE A 167 -12.57 -15.53 6.81
N GLY A 168 -13.27 -15.47 7.95
CA GLY A 168 -12.69 -15.00 9.21
C GLY A 168 -12.55 -13.48 9.33
N ILE A 169 -13.08 -12.71 8.37
CA ILE A 169 -13.11 -11.24 8.40
C ILE A 169 -14.15 -10.77 9.43
N ASP A 170 -13.77 -9.84 10.31
CA ASP A 170 -14.64 -9.32 11.37
C ASP A 170 -15.53 -8.15 10.87
N LEU A 171 -15.01 -7.35 9.92
CA LEU A 171 -15.75 -6.27 9.25
C LEU A 171 -15.32 -6.17 7.79
N ASP A 172 -16.24 -6.31 6.86
CA ASP A 172 -15.97 -6.14 5.43
C ASP A 172 -16.44 -4.76 4.97
N LEU A 173 -15.49 -3.90 4.64
CA LEU A 173 -15.70 -2.55 4.12
C LEU A 173 -15.44 -2.46 2.61
N SER A 174 -15.19 -3.59 1.95
CA SER A 174 -14.96 -3.63 0.51
C SER A 174 -16.15 -3.04 -0.25
N ASN A 175 -15.88 -2.20 -1.24
CA ASN A 175 -16.87 -1.46 -2.03
C ASN A 175 -17.79 -0.51 -1.21
N GLN A 176 -17.51 -0.27 0.07
CA GLN A 176 -18.33 0.57 0.96
C GLN A 176 -17.60 1.83 1.43
N THR A 177 -16.32 1.97 1.11
CA THR A 177 -15.45 3.07 1.56
C THR A 177 -15.05 3.98 0.43
N THR A 178 -15.00 5.28 0.70
CA THR A 178 -14.22 6.22 -0.12
C THR A 178 -12.72 5.98 0.07
N VAL A 179 -11.89 6.64 -0.74
CA VAL A 179 -10.42 6.62 -0.56
C VAL A 179 -10.03 7.23 0.77
N SER A 180 -10.72 8.29 1.20
CA SER A 180 -10.52 8.90 2.51
C SER A 180 -10.85 7.94 3.64
N ASP A 181 -11.98 7.22 3.57
CA ASP A 181 -12.35 6.21 4.58
C ASP A 181 -11.31 5.06 4.62
N LEU A 182 -10.82 4.62 3.47
CA LEU A 182 -9.73 3.63 3.39
C LEU A 182 -8.47 4.12 4.12
N ILE A 183 -8.08 5.38 3.93
CA ILE A 183 -6.91 5.95 4.61
C ILE A 183 -7.19 6.14 6.10
N ASP A 184 -8.42 6.49 6.52
CA ASP A 184 -8.82 6.53 7.94
C ASP A 184 -8.68 5.15 8.59
N VAL A 185 -9.18 4.08 7.95
CA VAL A 185 -9.01 2.70 8.42
C VAL A 185 -7.52 2.36 8.49
N GLY A 186 -6.76 2.70 7.44
CA GLY A 186 -5.31 2.50 7.41
C GLY A 186 -4.58 3.24 8.51
N PHE A 187 -5.02 4.46 8.88
CA PHE A 187 -4.48 5.27 9.97
C PHE A 187 -4.84 4.72 11.35
N MET A 188 -5.99 4.07 11.50
CA MET A 188 -6.40 3.43 12.77
C MET A 188 -5.83 2.02 12.97
N ALA A 189 -5.45 1.34 11.88
CA ALA A 189 -4.92 -0.02 11.93
C ALA A 189 -3.62 -0.15 12.74
N ARG A 190 -3.32 -1.36 13.22
CA ARG A 190 -2.02 -1.71 13.79
C ARG A 190 -1.11 -2.44 12.80
N GLY A 191 -1.67 -3.04 11.76
CA GLY A 191 -0.90 -3.68 10.68
C GLY A 191 -1.76 -4.02 9.48
N PHE A 192 -1.11 -4.52 8.43
CA PHE A 192 -1.72 -4.84 7.15
C PHE A 192 -1.34 -6.23 6.67
N ILE A 193 -2.26 -6.93 6.05
CA ILE A 193 -2.01 -8.19 5.34
C ILE A 193 -2.59 -8.15 3.93
N GLY A 194 -1.82 -8.65 2.96
CA GLY A 194 -2.28 -8.67 1.58
C GLY A 194 -1.24 -9.20 0.60
N GLN A 195 -1.21 -8.58 -0.56
CA GLN A 195 -0.36 -8.93 -1.71
C GLN A 195 0.29 -7.66 -2.28
N CYS A 196 1.09 -7.80 -3.33
CA CYS A 196 1.75 -6.68 -4.00
C CYS A 196 0.73 -5.66 -4.56
N SER A 197 0.42 -4.61 -3.80
CA SER A 197 -0.62 -3.61 -4.12
C SER A 197 -0.47 -2.32 -3.32
N PHE A 198 -1.48 -1.44 -3.39
CA PHE A 198 -1.56 -0.15 -2.69
C PHE A 198 -1.41 -0.27 -1.16
N ILE A 199 -1.67 -1.44 -0.58
CA ILE A 199 -1.59 -1.67 0.86
C ILE A 199 -0.15 -1.47 1.39
N ILE A 200 0.85 -1.71 0.54
CA ILE A 200 2.28 -1.52 0.87
C ILE A 200 2.59 -0.04 1.14
N PRO A 201 2.45 0.88 0.16
CA PRO A 201 2.72 2.29 0.42
C PRO A 201 1.82 2.86 1.50
N LEU A 202 0.57 2.39 1.64
CA LEU A 202 -0.32 2.84 2.71
C LEU A 202 0.22 2.47 4.09
N GLY A 203 0.56 1.20 4.31
CA GLY A 203 1.09 0.74 5.60
C GLY A 203 2.45 1.34 5.94
N GLU A 204 3.35 1.40 4.95
CA GLU A 204 4.69 1.95 5.14
C GLU A 204 4.70 3.46 5.40
N SER A 205 3.75 4.20 4.80
CA SER A 205 3.57 5.64 5.05
C SER A 205 3.11 5.94 6.48
N PHE A 206 2.46 4.98 7.14
CA PHE A 206 2.09 5.06 8.55
C PHE A 206 3.05 4.31 9.48
N ARG A 207 4.17 3.79 8.96
CA ARG A 207 5.16 3.00 9.70
C ARG A 207 4.56 1.80 10.42
N LYS A 208 3.61 1.13 9.76
CA LYS A 208 2.91 -0.04 10.31
C LYS A 208 3.49 -1.31 9.71
N PRO A 209 3.54 -2.42 10.47
CA PRO A 209 3.86 -3.73 9.95
C PRO A 209 2.97 -4.10 8.76
N VAL A 210 3.58 -4.66 7.72
CA VAL A 210 2.89 -5.16 6.53
C VAL A 210 3.35 -6.58 6.28
N GLN A 211 2.44 -7.56 6.32
CA GLN A 211 2.71 -8.93 5.93
C GLN A 211 2.14 -9.20 4.55
N LEU A 212 3.00 -9.60 3.61
CA LEU A 212 2.59 -9.89 2.24
C LEU A 212 2.75 -11.36 1.92
N ILE A 213 1.80 -11.88 1.16
CA ILE A 213 1.99 -13.12 0.42
C ILE A 213 2.36 -12.73 -1.02
N TRP A 214 3.54 -13.14 -1.46
CA TRP A 214 4.10 -12.75 -2.73
C TRP A 214 4.01 -13.88 -3.74
N SER A 215 3.66 -13.58 -4.99
CA SER A 215 3.54 -14.60 -6.03
C SER A 215 4.90 -15.08 -6.52
N ARG A 216 5.17 -16.39 -6.44
CA ARG A 216 6.31 -17.02 -7.13
C ARG A 216 6.21 -16.85 -8.64
N ALA A 217 4.99 -16.88 -9.18
CA ALA A 217 4.76 -16.75 -10.62
C ALA A 217 5.27 -15.39 -11.13
N GLY A 218 5.01 -14.30 -10.42
CA GLY A 218 5.54 -12.97 -10.75
C GLY A 218 7.07 -12.95 -10.80
N LEU A 219 7.73 -13.54 -9.80
CA LEU A 219 9.21 -13.63 -9.74
C LEU A 219 9.82 -14.46 -10.89
N ARG A 220 9.04 -15.35 -11.48
CA ARG A 220 9.43 -16.21 -12.61
C ARG A 220 8.77 -15.81 -13.94
N SER A 221 8.07 -14.68 -14.00
CA SER A 221 7.34 -14.27 -15.19
C SER A 221 8.28 -14.16 -16.39
N ARG A 222 7.78 -14.39 -17.61
CA ARG A 222 8.56 -14.17 -18.84
C ARG A 222 8.79 -12.68 -19.10
N HIS A 223 7.98 -11.80 -18.52
CA HIS A 223 8.12 -10.36 -18.63
C HIS A 223 9.11 -9.82 -17.58
N GLU A 224 10.22 -9.24 -18.04
CA GLU A 224 11.27 -8.71 -17.17
C GLU A 224 10.73 -7.66 -16.18
N VAL A 225 9.84 -6.78 -16.66
CA VAL A 225 9.20 -5.74 -15.84
C VAL A 225 8.49 -6.33 -14.62
N ILE A 226 7.91 -7.53 -14.74
CA ILE A 226 7.22 -8.24 -13.65
C ILE A 226 8.27 -8.85 -12.71
N ARG A 227 9.28 -9.54 -13.26
CA ARG A 227 10.34 -10.18 -12.45
C ARG A 227 11.12 -9.20 -11.58
N GLN A 228 11.29 -7.96 -12.04
CA GLN A 228 12.02 -6.91 -11.31
C GLN A 228 11.25 -6.36 -10.10
N MET A 229 9.94 -6.60 -10.02
CA MET A 229 9.11 -6.21 -8.88
C MET A 229 9.20 -7.27 -7.77
N THR A 230 10.34 -7.31 -7.10
CA THR A 230 10.64 -8.22 -5.98
C THR A 230 10.28 -7.59 -4.64
N PRO A 231 10.10 -8.38 -3.56
CA PRO A 231 9.93 -7.83 -2.22
C PRO A 231 11.07 -6.88 -1.82
N VAL A 232 12.32 -7.26 -2.07
CA VAL A 232 13.51 -6.43 -1.77
C VAL A 232 13.45 -5.09 -2.52
N LYS A 233 12.94 -5.09 -3.75
CA LYS A 233 12.78 -3.87 -4.53
C LYS A 233 11.64 -3.00 -4.00
N ILE A 234 10.54 -3.59 -3.58
CA ILE A 234 9.29 -2.86 -3.31
C ILE A 234 9.21 -2.37 -1.87
N LEU A 235 9.59 -3.21 -0.91
CA LEU A 235 9.47 -2.91 0.51
C LEU A 235 10.50 -1.86 0.92
N HIS A 236 10.03 -0.76 1.50
CA HIS A 236 10.88 0.33 1.95
C HIS A 236 11.15 0.30 3.45
N ARG A 237 10.22 -0.25 4.25
CA ARG A 237 10.36 -0.33 5.71
C ARG A 237 10.78 -1.73 6.14
N SER A 238 11.64 -1.81 7.16
CA SER A 238 12.03 -3.08 7.79
C SER A 238 10.88 -3.78 8.53
N SER A 239 9.79 -3.07 8.84
CA SER A 239 8.56 -3.65 9.40
C SER A 239 7.70 -4.35 8.34
N SER A 240 8.01 -4.19 7.05
CA SER A 240 7.31 -4.86 5.97
C SER A 240 8.02 -6.16 5.61
N HIS A 241 7.25 -7.23 5.53
CA HIS A 241 7.76 -8.57 5.24
C HIS A 241 6.95 -9.21 4.13
N ALA A 242 7.60 -10.08 3.37
CA ALA A 242 6.95 -10.89 2.37
C ALA A 242 7.38 -12.34 2.53
N VAL A 243 6.42 -13.24 2.35
CA VAL A 243 6.66 -14.67 2.21
C VAL A 243 6.13 -15.10 0.83
N ILE A 244 6.85 -15.99 0.15
CA ILE A 244 6.45 -16.44 -1.18
C ILE A 244 5.33 -17.49 -1.06
N ASP A 245 4.37 -17.47 -1.98
CA ASP A 245 3.15 -18.28 -1.94
C ASP A 245 3.35 -19.80 -2.15
N ASP A 246 4.57 -20.26 -2.35
CA ASP A 246 4.98 -21.67 -2.34
C ASP A 246 5.92 -22.03 -1.17
N CYS A 247 6.01 -21.16 -0.16
CA CYS A 247 6.68 -21.45 1.11
C CYS A 247 6.03 -22.63 1.85
N SER A 248 6.77 -23.21 2.79
CA SER A 248 6.25 -24.24 3.69
C SER A 248 5.22 -23.67 4.68
N ASP A 249 4.45 -24.54 5.33
CA ASP A 249 3.52 -24.13 6.38
C ASP A 249 4.24 -23.55 7.61
N SER A 250 5.45 -24.04 7.94
CA SER A 250 6.24 -23.50 9.04
C SER A 250 6.75 -22.10 8.74
N GLU A 251 7.20 -21.84 7.51
CA GLU A 251 7.64 -20.52 7.06
C GLU A 251 6.50 -19.50 7.11
N LEU A 252 5.30 -19.88 6.63
CA LEU A 252 4.14 -19.01 6.70
C LEU A 252 3.71 -18.72 8.15
N ARG A 253 3.66 -19.75 8.99
CA ARG A 253 3.31 -19.60 10.41
C ARG A 253 4.30 -18.65 11.11
N GLN A 254 5.59 -18.86 10.91
CA GLN A 254 6.62 -18.00 11.49
C GLN A 254 6.47 -16.54 11.03
N ALA A 255 6.24 -16.31 9.74
CA ALA A 255 6.02 -14.96 9.21
C ALA A 255 4.78 -14.29 9.84
N VAL A 256 3.67 -15.02 9.97
CA VAL A 256 2.45 -14.51 10.60
C VAL A 256 2.64 -14.26 12.10
N ASP A 257 3.39 -15.09 12.80
CA ASP A 257 3.66 -14.90 14.23
C ASP A 257 4.54 -13.68 14.47
N VAL A 258 5.61 -13.48 13.69
CA VAL A 258 6.41 -12.24 13.73
C VAL A 258 5.55 -11.00 13.45
N PHE A 259 4.67 -11.08 12.45
CA PHE A 259 3.73 -10.00 12.15
C PHE A 259 2.78 -9.73 13.33
N CYS A 260 2.23 -10.78 13.94
CA CYS A 260 1.33 -10.67 15.09
C CYS A 260 2.04 -10.03 16.29
N ASP A 261 3.28 -10.40 16.57
CA ASP A 261 4.08 -9.82 17.64
C ASP A 261 4.30 -8.33 17.43
N GLN A 262 4.65 -7.92 16.20
CA GLN A 262 4.82 -6.51 15.83
C GLN A 262 3.51 -5.69 15.92
N VAL A 263 2.37 -6.33 15.63
CA VAL A 263 1.04 -5.73 15.71
C VAL A 263 0.54 -5.62 17.16
N GLY A 264 1.10 -6.39 18.09
CA GLY A 264 0.61 -6.51 19.46
C GLY A 264 -0.62 -7.43 19.58
N CYS A 265 -0.69 -8.45 18.72
CA CYS A 265 -1.69 -9.51 18.79
C CYS A 265 -1.47 -10.35 20.06
N ALA A 266 -2.33 -10.19 21.07
CA ALA A 266 -2.29 -11.06 22.24
C ALA A 266 -2.77 -12.48 21.88
N VAL A 267 -2.13 -13.49 22.45
CA VAL A 267 -2.69 -14.85 22.48
C VAL A 267 -3.98 -14.78 23.29
N ALA A 268 -5.10 -15.18 22.70
CA ALA A 268 -6.35 -15.28 23.45
C ALA A 268 -6.14 -16.30 24.58
N ALA A 269 -6.33 -15.86 25.82
CA ALA A 269 -6.41 -16.74 26.99
C ALA A 269 -7.62 -17.67 26.87
#